data_AF-A0A9P9EIJ7-F1
#
_entry.id   AF-A0A9P9EIJ7-F1
#
_cell.length_a   1.000
_cell.length_b   1.000
_cell.length_c   1.000
_cell.angle_alpha   90.00
_cell.angle_beta   90.00
_cell.angle_gamma   90.00
#
_symmetry.space_group_name_H-M   'P 1'
#
loop_
_entity.id
_entity.type
_entity.pdbx_description
1 polymer ?
#
loop_
_entity_poly.entity_id
_entity_poly.type
_entity_poly.pdbx_seq_one_letter_code
_entity_poly.pdbx_strand_id
1 'polypeptide(L)'
;MIKSTLNEICVDACRQSLVDLRPKILAACDTEKDSIAFRYEDTIFPPTYRVDLLLLSIDVYCYKDSRDTGKYCDLKLAEWRRRRDSNKPLACEDCILGPWRAQQMTPIGYEQDRADDFIVSTSSCSATGYEYVKPTKYGYSVATDVVMPVFASASVTPAE
;
A
#
# COMPACT_ATOMS: atom_id res chain seq x y z
N MET A 1 1.28 14.33 -7.23
CA MET A 1 2.12 13.75 -8.29
C MET A 1 1.85 14.47 -9.61
N ILE A 2 2.85 14.67 -10.48
CA ILE A 2 2.67 15.31 -11.80
C ILE A 2 2.40 14.22 -12.85
N LYS A 3 1.59 14.52 -13.88
CA LYS A 3 1.14 13.55 -14.91
C LYS A 3 2.29 12.78 -15.58
N SER A 4 3.44 13.41 -15.81
CA SER A 4 4.62 12.76 -16.40
C SER A 4 5.12 11.61 -15.54
N THR A 5 5.26 11.83 -14.23
CA THR A 5 5.69 10.81 -13.26
C THR A 5 4.72 9.63 -13.20
N LEU A 6 3.41 9.88 -13.21
CA LEU A 6 2.41 8.81 -13.24
C LEU A 6 2.50 7.99 -14.53
N ASN A 7 2.72 8.62 -15.68
CA ASN A 7 2.87 7.90 -16.95
C ASN A 7 4.13 7.03 -17.00
N GLU A 8 5.18 7.38 -16.26
CA GLU A 8 6.42 6.59 -16.20
C GLU A 8 6.30 5.41 -15.24
N ILE A 9 5.63 5.59 -14.10
CA ILE A 9 5.54 4.57 -13.05
C ILE A 9 4.35 3.63 -13.27
N CYS A 10 3.22 4.14 -13.78
CA CYS A 10 1.98 3.39 -13.95
C CYS A 10 1.93 2.64 -15.29
N VAL A 11 3.01 1.90 -15.58
CA VAL A 11 3.14 1.00 -16.72
C VAL A 11 3.26 -0.44 -16.23
N ASP A 12 2.73 -1.38 -17.02
CA ASP A 12 2.68 -2.80 -16.65
C ASP A 12 4.08 -3.35 -16.32
N ALA A 13 5.10 -2.91 -17.06
CA ALA A 13 6.48 -3.33 -16.84
C ALA A 13 7.01 -2.99 -15.43
N CYS A 14 6.62 -1.85 -14.85
CA CYS A 14 7.06 -1.44 -13.51
C CYS A 14 6.43 -2.35 -12.44
N ARG A 15 5.11 -2.55 -12.52
CA ARG A 15 4.39 -3.45 -11.63
C ARG A 15 4.89 -4.89 -11.75
N GLN A 16 5.07 -5.38 -12.98
CA GLN A 16 5.53 -6.75 -13.23
C GLN A 16 6.94 -6.97 -12.68
N SER A 17 7.83 -6.00 -12.79
CA SER A 17 9.18 -6.10 -12.22
C SER A 17 9.17 -6.30 -10.70
N LEU A 18 8.22 -5.66 -10.00
CA LEU A 18 8.02 -5.86 -8.55
C LEU A 18 7.42 -7.23 -8.24
N VAL A 19 6.43 -7.67 -9.03
CA VAL A 19 5.85 -9.02 -8.91
C VAL A 19 6.93 -10.09 -9.09
N ASP A 20 7.83 -9.92 -10.06
CA ASP A 20 8.92 -10.86 -10.34
C ASP A 20 10.06 -10.78 -9.31
N LEU A 21 10.24 -9.62 -8.67
CA LEU A 21 11.23 -9.43 -7.60
C LEU A 21 10.80 -10.11 -6.30
N ARG A 22 9.50 -10.06 -5.96
CA ARG A 22 8.96 -10.61 -4.72
C ARG A 22 9.38 -12.06 -4.43
N PRO A 23 9.22 -13.05 -5.34
CA PRO A 23 9.64 -14.42 -5.09
C PRO A 23 11.17 -14.58 -5.02
N LYS A 24 11.95 -13.71 -5.68
CA LYS A 24 13.43 -13.73 -5.59
C LYS A 24 13.91 -13.34 -4.19
N ILE A 25 13.24 -12.36 -3.56
CA ILE A 25 13.50 -11.99 -2.16
C ILE A 25 13.19 -13.17 -1.24
N LEU A 26 12.02 -13.79 -1.41
CA LEU A 26 11.63 -14.95 -0.60
C LEU A 26 12.59 -16.14 -0.74
N ALA A 27 13.18 -16.33 -1.92
CA ALA A 27 14.17 -17.40 -2.15
C ALA A 27 15.55 -17.08 -1.57
N ALA A 28 15.89 -15.80 -1.41
CA ALA A 28 17.22 -15.37 -0.96
C ALA A 28 17.30 -15.12 0.56
N CYS A 29 16.17 -14.81 1.21
CA CYS A 29 16.10 -14.45 2.62
C CYS A 29 15.66 -15.63 3.49
N ASP A 30 16.25 -15.74 4.68
CA ASP A 30 15.72 -16.58 5.77
C ASP A 30 14.58 -15.81 6.45
N THR A 31 13.33 -16.18 6.20
CA THR A 31 12.17 -15.42 6.70
C THR A 31 12.05 -15.34 8.22
N GLU A 32 12.79 -16.17 8.97
CA GLU A 32 12.83 -16.13 10.43
C GLU A 32 13.89 -15.15 10.96
N LYS A 33 14.94 -14.87 10.16
CA LYS A 33 16.08 -14.02 10.57
C LYS A 33 16.14 -12.70 9.82
N ASP A 34 15.89 -12.74 8.52
CA ASP A 34 15.89 -11.60 7.61
C ASP A 34 14.52 -10.95 7.59
N SER A 35 14.14 -10.38 8.73
CA SER A 35 12.85 -9.74 8.93
C SER A 35 12.99 -8.23 9.10
N ILE A 36 11.88 -7.51 8.92
CA ILE A 36 11.84 -6.05 9.05
C ILE A 36 11.11 -5.72 10.34
N ALA A 37 11.81 -5.09 11.28
CA ALA A 37 11.25 -4.58 12.52
C ALA A 37 11.43 -3.06 12.57
N PHE A 38 10.44 -2.36 13.11
CA PHE A 38 10.52 -0.93 13.38
C PHE A 38 10.70 -0.68 14.87
N ARG A 39 11.51 0.33 15.23
CA ARG A 39 12.00 0.57 16.61
C ARG A 39 10.90 0.78 17.67
N TYR A 40 9.64 0.92 17.29
CA TYR A 40 8.51 1.15 18.21
C TYR A 40 7.25 0.39 17.79
N GLU A 41 7.40 -0.66 17.00
CA GLU A 41 6.29 -1.51 16.59
C GLU A 41 6.50 -2.93 17.10
N ASP A 42 5.50 -3.49 17.78
CA ASP A 42 5.51 -4.88 18.24
C ASP A 42 5.17 -5.86 17.11
N THR A 43 5.39 -5.46 15.86
CA THR A 43 5.12 -6.26 14.66
C THR A 43 6.41 -6.45 13.86
N ILE A 44 6.69 -7.71 13.55
CA ILE A 44 7.74 -8.09 12.62
C ILE A 44 7.12 -8.37 11.26
N PHE A 45 7.72 -7.80 10.23
CA PHE A 45 7.29 -7.90 8.85
C PHE A 45 8.20 -8.81 8.03
N PRO A 46 7.68 -9.45 6.96
CA PRO A 46 8.49 -10.29 6.10
C PRO A 46 9.53 -9.46 5.32
N PRO A 47 10.60 -10.10 4.81
CA PRO A 47 11.60 -9.42 3.96
C PRO A 47 11.00 -8.77 2.72
N THR A 48 9.80 -9.19 2.29
CA THR A 48 9.07 -8.62 1.16
C THR A 48 8.43 -7.26 1.45
N TYR A 49 8.45 -6.75 2.69
CA TYR A 49 7.78 -5.50 3.09
C TYR A 49 7.97 -4.34 2.13
N ARG A 50 9.20 -4.10 1.67
CA ARG A 50 9.47 -2.99 0.74
C ARG A 50 8.79 -3.18 -0.62
N VAL A 51 8.84 -4.40 -1.16
CA VAL A 51 8.21 -4.71 -2.46
C VAL A 51 6.69 -4.71 -2.34
N ASP A 52 6.15 -5.26 -1.27
CA ASP A 52 4.71 -5.31 -1.01
C ASP A 52 4.13 -3.89 -0.82
N LEU A 53 4.88 -2.99 -0.17
CA LEU A 53 4.50 -1.58 -0.04
C LEU A 53 4.51 -0.84 -1.39
N LEU A 54 5.49 -1.13 -2.25
CA LEU A 54 5.56 -0.54 -3.60
C LEU A 54 4.43 -1.06 -4.50
N LEU A 55 4.11 -2.35 -4.42
CA LEU A 55 2.97 -2.94 -5.13
C LEU A 55 1.65 -2.28 -4.71
N LEU A 56 1.42 -2.14 -3.39
CA LEU A 56 0.26 -1.40 -2.87
C LEU A 56 0.24 0.04 -3.38
N SER A 57 1.40 0.71 -3.38
CA SER A 57 1.52 2.09 -3.86
C SER A 57 1.13 2.20 -5.34
N ILE A 58 1.56 1.27 -6.19
CA ILE A 58 1.14 1.22 -7.58
C ILE A 58 -0.38 1.00 -7.67
N ASP A 59 -0.94 0.02 -6.96
CA ASP A 59 -2.36 -0.30 -7.02
C ASP A 59 -3.26 0.88 -6.56
N VAL A 60 -2.75 1.75 -5.68
CA VAL A 60 -3.43 2.96 -5.20
C VAL A 60 -3.21 4.17 -6.12
N TYR A 61 -1.96 4.56 -6.40
CA TYR A 61 -1.65 5.79 -7.14
C TYR A 61 -1.91 5.68 -8.65
N CYS A 62 -1.77 4.47 -9.19
CA CYS A 62 -2.05 4.21 -10.60
C CYS A 62 -3.53 3.89 -10.86
N TYR A 63 -4.36 3.91 -9.81
CA TYR A 63 -5.79 3.74 -9.96
C TYR A 63 -6.36 4.80 -10.90
N LYS A 64 -7.04 4.31 -11.94
CA LYS A 64 -7.73 5.15 -12.92
C LYS A 64 -9.21 5.10 -12.61
N ASP A 65 -9.84 6.26 -12.74
CA ASP A 65 -11.29 6.42 -12.65
C ASP A 65 -11.96 5.49 -13.66
N SER A 66 -12.48 4.38 -13.14
CA SER A 66 -12.98 3.25 -13.93
C SER A 66 -14.36 3.53 -14.51
N ARG A 67 -15.05 4.55 -13.99
CA ARG A 67 -16.46 4.81 -14.27
C ARG A 67 -16.70 5.92 -15.30
N ASP A 68 -15.78 6.87 -15.47
CA ASP A 68 -16.07 8.05 -16.32
C ASP A 68 -14.95 8.48 -17.28
N THR A 69 -13.66 8.39 -16.90
CA THR A 69 -12.62 9.16 -17.63
C THR A 69 -11.34 8.42 -17.99
N GLY A 70 -11.02 7.30 -17.35
CA GLY A 70 -9.73 6.62 -17.51
C GLY A 70 -8.52 7.48 -17.07
N LYS A 71 -8.75 8.64 -16.45
CA LYS A 71 -7.70 9.48 -15.87
C LYS A 71 -7.23 8.88 -14.54
N TYR A 72 -5.96 9.08 -14.22
CA TYR A 72 -5.46 8.79 -12.87
C TYR A 72 -6.23 9.60 -11.84
N CYS A 73 -6.67 8.92 -10.78
CA CYS A 73 -7.43 9.55 -9.72
C CYS A 73 -6.65 10.62 -8.99
N ASP A 74 -5.34 10.46 -8.84
CA ASP A 74 -4.44 11.50 -8.33
C ASP A 74 -4.50 12.82 -9.12
N LEU A 75 -4.61 12.73 -10.45
CA LEU A 75 -4.75 13.91 -11.31
C LEU A 75 -6.16 14.51 -11.19
N LYS A 76 -7.19 13.66 -11.16
CA LYS A 76 -8.59 14.10 -11.01
C LYS A 76 -8.80 14.82 -9.66
N LEU A 77 -8.28 14.26 -8.57
CA LEU A 77 -8.31 14.89 -7.25
C LEU A 77 -7.55 16.22 -7.23
N ALA A 78 -6.43 16.33 -7.94
CA ALA A 78 -5.72 17.60 -8.08
C ALA A 78 -6.49 18.64 -8.91
N GLU A 79 -7.17 18.23 -9.98
CA GLU A 79 -8.08 19.09 -10.76
C GLU A 79 -9.23 19.61 -9.88
N TRP A 80 -9.85 18.72 -9.09
CA TRP A 80 -10.97 19.04 -8.21
C TRP A 80 -10.66 20.03 -7.09
N ARG A 81 -9.40 20.17 -6.68
CA ARG A 81 -8.99 21.24 -5.75
C ARG A 81 -9.20 22.64 -6.33
N ARG A 82 -9.22 22.78 -7.66
CA ARG A 82 -9.50 24.05 -8.34
C ARG A 82 -10.96 24.16 -8.72
N ARG A 83 -11.47 23.14 -9.40
CA ARG A 83 -12.85 23.09 -9.89
C ARG A 83 -13.30 21.66 -10.03
N ARG A 84 -14.50 21.38 -9.54
CA ARG A 84 -15.15 20.07 -9.63
C ARG A 84 -16.55 20.25 -10.20
N ASP A 85 -16.80 19.58 -11.32
CA ASP A 85 -18.08 19.65 -12.02
C ASP A 85 -19.05 18.50 -11.62
N SER A 86 -18.68 17.67 -10.64
CA SER A 86 -19.51 16.59 -10.09
C SER A 86 -20.26 17.05 -8.83
N ASN A 87 -21.56 16.78 -8.80
CA ASN A 87 -22.43 17.03 -7.64
C ASN A 87 -22.42 15.88 -6.62
N LYS A 88 -21.74 14.76 -6.90
CA LYS A 88 -21.63 13.66 -5.94
C LYS A 88 -20.88 14.13 -4.69
N PRO A 89 -21.13 13.60 -3.49
CA PRO A 89 -20.22 13.82 -2.37
C PRO A 89 -18.82 13.32 -2.72
N LEU A 90 -17.77 14.05 -2.33
CA LEU A 90 -16.39 13.67 -2.65
C LEU A 90 -16.06 12.26 -2.16
N ALA A 91 -16.51 11.91 -0.95
CA ALA A 91 -16.32 10.57 -0.37
C ALA A 91 -16.95 9.44 -1.20
N CYS A 92 -17.95 9.76 -2.04
CA CYS A 92 -18.64 8.80 -2.89
C CYS A 92 -18.07 8.70 -4.31
N GLU A 93 -16.97 9.41 -4.60
CA GLU A 93 -16.31 9.31 -5.89
C GLU A 93 -15.50 8.02 -6.02
N ASP A 94 -15.45 7.47 -7.24
CA ASP A 94 -14.63 6.28 -7.56
C ASP A 94 -13.15 6.51 -7.20
N CYS A 95 -12.68 7.74 -7.41
CA CYS A 95 -11.34 8.17 -7.04
C CYS A 95 -11.05 8.26 -5.54
N ILE A 96 -12.06 8.06 -4.69
CA ILE A 96 -11.89 7.87 -3.25
C ILE A 96 -12.11 6.40 -2.89
N LEU A 97 -13.23 5.81 -3.30
CA LEU A 97 -13.63 4.46 -2.90
C LEU A 97 -12.76 3.37 -3.54
N GLY A 98 -12.33 3.55 -4.80
CA GLY A 98 -11.50 2.59 -5.53
C GLY A 98 -10.11 2.38 -4.92
N PRO A 99 -9.31 3.45 -4.74
CA PRO A 99 -8.02 3.36 -4.07
C PRO A 99 -8.12 2.87 -2.62
N TRP A 100 -9.18 3.27 -1.89
CA TRP A 100 -9.42 2.76 -0.54
C TRP A 100 -9.68 1.25 -0.56
N ARG A 101 -10.52 0.73 -1.46
CA ARG A 101 -10.71 -0.71 -1.66
C ARG A 101 -9.38 -1.42 -1.94
N ALA A 102 -8.52 -0.87 -2.80
CA ALA A 102 -7.23 -1.45 -3.12
C ALA A 102 -6.33 -1.61 -1.87
N GLN A 103 -6.38 -0.66 -0.94
CA GLN A 103 -5.73 -0.78 0.36
C GLN A 103 -6.32 -1.92 1.19
N GLN A 104 -7.66 -1.97 1.31
CA GLN A 104 -8.32 -2.96 2.16
C GLN A 104 -8.21 -4.40 1.64
N MET A 105 -8.02 -4.62 0.34
CA MET A 105 -7.84 -5.98 -0.19
C MET A 105 -6.41 -6.50 -0.10
N THR A 106 -5.44 -5.66 0.28
CA THR A 106 -4.02 -6.02 0.30
C THR A 106 -3.55 -6.22 1.74
N PRO A 107 -2.86 -7.33 2.08
CA PRO A 107 -2.43 -7.60 3.46
C PRO A 107 -1.73 -6.43 4.16
N ILE A 108 -0.76 -5.78 3.49
CA ILE A 108 0.02 -4.65 4.07
C ILE A 108 -0.79 -3.36 4.19
N GLY A 109 -1.93 -3.23 3.49
CA GLY A 109 -2.77 -2.03 3.50
C GLY A 109 -4.03 -2.14 4.35
N TYR A 110 -4.36 -3.35 4.83
CA TYR A 110 -5.57 -3.60 5.61
C TYR A 110 -5.40 -3.13 7.05
N GLU A 111 -6.34 -2.31 7.50
CA GLU A 111 -6.46 -1.86 8.88
C GLU A 111 -7.93 -1.95 9.28
N GLN A 112 -8.23 -2.57 10.42
CA GLN A 112 -9.61 -2.88 10.82
C GLN A 112 -10.48 -1.63 10.91
N ASP A 113 -10.00 -0.57 11.56
CA ASP A 113 -10.77 0.67 11.72
C ASP A 113 -11.07 1.32 10.35
N ARG A 114 -10.11 1.25 9.41
CA ARG A 114 -10.31 1.76 8.05
C ARG A 114 -11.25 0.89 7.22
N ALA A 115 -11.29 -0.41 7.47
CA ALA A 115 -12.25 -1.33 6.86
C ALA A 115 -13.68 -1.01 7.33
N ASP A 116 -13.86 -0.74 8.62
CA ASP A 116 -15.16 -0.39 9.21
C ASP A 116 -15.66 0.95 8.66
N ASP A 117 -14.78 1.97 8.60
CA ASP A 117 -15.08 3.25 7.97
C ASP A 117 -15.43 3.10 6.47
N PHE A 118 -14.74 2.20 5.77
CA PHE A 118 -15.00 1.95 4.34
C PHE A 118 -16.39 1.34 4.12
N ILE A 119 -16.81 0.40 4.98
CA ILE A 119 -18.15 -0.20 4.93
C ILE A 119 -19.23 0.88 5.17
N VAL A 120 -19.03 1.74 6.16
CA VAL A 120 -19.96 2.86 6.43
C VAL A 120 -20.03 3.81 5.24
N SER A 121 -18.87 4.17 4.66
CA SER A 121 -18.79 5.09 3.52
C SER A 121 -19.50 4.52 2.29
N THR A 122 -19.16 3.29 1.89
CA THR A 122 -19.76 2.62 0.71
C THR A 122 -21.28 2.46 0.87
N SER A 123 -21.74 2.10 2.07
CA SER A 123 -23.18 2.03 2.40
C SER A 123 -23.87 3.39 2.28
N SER A 124 -23.29 4.45 2.88
CA SER A 124 -23.85 5.81 2.82
C SER A 124 -23.94 6.37 1.40
N CYS A 125 -23.02 5.94 0.53
CA CYS A 125 -22.96 6.29 -0.87
C CYS A 125 -23.85 5.41 -1.76
N SER A 126 -24.52 4.38 -1.21
CA SER A 126 -25.23 3.33 -1.98
C SER A 126 -24.35 2.75 -3.10
N ALA A 127 -23.05 2.61 -2.82
CA ALA A 127 -22.03 2.25 -3.79
C ALA A 127 -21.91 0.73 -3.92
N THR A 128 -21.83 0.23 -5.15
CA THR A 128 -21.70 -1.21 -5.45
C THR A 128 -20.43 -1.49 -6.25
N GLY A 129 -19.95 -2.74 -6.22
CA GLY A 129 -18.71 -3.14 -6.91
C GLY A 129 -17.45 -2.81 -6.12
N TYR A 130 -17.59 -2.50 -4.83
CA TYR A 130 -16.49 -2.18 -3.92
C TYR A 130 -16.20 -3.30 -2.91
N GLU A 131 -16.84 -4.45 -3.06
CA GLU A 131 -16.68 -5.62 -2.21
C GLU A 131 -15.24 -6.12 -2.30
N TYR A 132 -14.68 -6.57 -1.19
CA TYR A 132 -13.33 -7.12 -1.14
C TYR A 132 -13.28 -8.29 -0.14
N VAL A 133 -12.27 -9.14 -0.30
CA VAL A 133 -11.99 -10.22 0.63
C VAL A 133 -11.00 -9.70 1.66
N LYS A 134 -11.33 -9.85 2.95
CA LYS A 134 -10.43 -9.51 4.05
C LYS A 134 -9.13 -10.32 3.89
N PRO A 135 -7.97 -9.67 3.78
CA PRO A 135 -6.71 -10.38 3.63
C PRO A 135 -6.28 -11.02 4.95
N THR A 136 -5.31 -11.94 4.86
CA THR A 136 -4.60 -12.44 6.03
C THR A 136 -3.80 -11.32 6.68
N LYS A 137 -3.63 -11.37 8.01
CA LYS A 137 -2.79 -10.42 8.74
C LYS A 137 -1.39 -10.37 8.14
N TYR A 138 -0.85 -9.16 8.01
CA TYR A 138 0.48 -8.93 7.49
C TYR A 138 1.48 -8.74 8.63
N GLY A 139 2.53 -9.56 8.64
CA GLY A 139 3.45 -9.63 9.76
C GLY A 139 2.87 -10.39 10.96
N TYR A 140 3.72 -10.57 11.98
CA TYR A 140 3.36 -11.25 13.22
C TYR A 140 3.76 -10.40 14.43
N SER A 141 2.99 -10.54 15.50
CA SER A 141 3.25 -9.78 16.73
C SER A 141 4.34 -10.45 17.55
N VAL A 142 5.24 -9.64 18.12
CA VAL A 142 6.28 -10.11 19.03
C VAL A 142 5.73 -10.02 20.46
N ALA A 143 5.97 -11.05 21.27
CA ALA A 143 5.72 -10.93 22.70
C ALA A 143 6.70 -9.90 23.31
N THR A 144 6.22 -9.04 24.20
CA THR A 144 6.95 -7.91 24.82
C THR A 144 8.22 -8.28 25.61
N ASP A 145 8.55 -9.56 25.74
CA ASP A 145 9.70 -10.04 26.50
C ASP A 145 10.99 -10.20 25.67
N VAL A 146 10.98 -9.91 24.36
CA VAL A 146 12.18 -9.96 23.52
C VAL A 146 12.89 -8.62 23.54
N VAL A 147 13.82 -8.44 24.49
CA VAL A 147 14.83 -7.38 24.41
C VAL A 147 15.68 -7.63 23.17
N MET A 148 15.39 -6.92 22.07
CA MET A 148 16.23 -6.99 20.89
C MET A 148 17.65 -6.55 21.25
N PRO A 149 18.68 -7.40 21.06
CA PRO A 149 20.04 -6.99 21.32
C PRO A 149 20.37 -5.85 20.35
N VAL A 150 20.81 -4.71 20.90
CA VAL A 150 21.45 -3.66 20.11
C VAL A 150 22.70 -4.28 19.51
N PHE A 151 22.68 -4.59 18.21
CA PHE A 151 23.90 -4.97 17.52
C PHE A 151 24.87 -3.80 17.60
N ALA A 152 25.95 -3.99 18.36
CA ALA A 152 27.04 -3.03 18.45
C ALA A 152 27.60 -2.80 17.04
N SER A 153 27.64 -1.54 16.61
CA SER A 153 28.30 -1.14 15.37
C SER A 153 29.75 -1.64 15.40
N ALA A 154 30.13 -2.48 14.43
CA ALA A 154 31.52 -2.85 14.26
C ALA A 154 32.31 -1.59 13.89
N SER A 155 33.25 -1.18 14.74
CA SER A 155 34.23 -0.15 14.44
C SER A 155 35.12 -0.68 13.33
N VAL A 156 34.98 -0.13 12.11
CA VAL A 156 35.95 -0.38 11.04
C VAL A 156 37.20 0.42 11.37
N THR A 157 38.25 -0.25 11.82
CA THR A 157 39.60 0.34 11.88
C THR A 157 40.11 0.49 10.44
N PRO A 158 40.53 1.68 9.99
CA PRO A 158 41.19 1.83 8.71
C PRO A 158 42.52 1.06 8.73
N ALA A 159 42.76 0.26 7.69
CA ALA A 159 44.08 -0.33 7.45
C ALA A 159 45.03 0.75 6.90
N GLU A 160 46.25 0.76 7.42
CA GLU A 160 47.37 1.64 7.05
C GLU A 160 48.03 1.20 5.74
#